data_AF-A0A1I3WVD2-F1
#
_entry.id   AF-A0A1I3WVD2-F1
#
_cell.length_a   1.000
_cell.length_b   1.000
_cell.length_c   1.000
_cell.angle_alpha   90.00
_cell.angle_beta   90.00
_cell.angle_gamma   90.00
#
_symmetry.space_group_name_H-M   'P 1'
#
loop_
_entity.id
_entity.type
_entity.pdbx_description
1 polymer ?
#
loop_
_entity_poly.entity_id
_entity_poly.type
_entity_poly.pdbx_seq_one_letter_code
_entity_poly.pdbx_strand_id
1 'polypeptide(L)' 'MLLTFDEQANGKTIVTLRQMHSTKARRDEAIGSAAVEYGAQTLANFARHVQARG' A
#
# COMPACT_ATOMS: atom_id res chain seq x y z
N MET A 1 -7.71 -5.43 -5.98
CA MET A 1 -6.59 -4.70 -5.34
C MET A 1 -5.67 -4.25 -6.46
N LEU A 2 -5.40 -2.95 -6.57
CA LEU A 2 -4.48 -2.39 -7.57
C LEU A 2 -3.21 -1.92 -6.86
N LEU A 3 -2.06 -2.32 -7.41
CA LEU A 3 -0.73 -1.93 -6.95
C LEU A 3 0.00 -1.34 -8.15
N THR A 4 0.46 -0.09 -8.05
CA THR A 4 1.29 0.53 -9.09
C THR A 4 2.66 0.90 -8.52
N PHE A 5 3.65 0.85 -9.39
CA PHE A 5 5.02 1.23 -9.13
C PHE A 5 5.42 2.29 -10.14
N ASP A 6 5.81 3.45 -9.65
CA ASP A 6 6.20 4.58 -10.49
C ASP A 6 7.61 5.00 -10.11
N GLU A 7 8.50 5.07 -11.09
CA GLU A 7 9.87 5.52 -10.88
C GLU A 7 9.92 7.03 -10.64
N GLN A 8 10.70 7.47 -9.66
CA GLN A 8 10.99 8.87 -9.42
C GLN A 8 12.38 9.22 -9.91
N ALA A 9 12.56 10.46 -10.38
CA ALA A 9 13.85 10.99 -10.85
C ALA A 9 14.98 10.96 -9.80
N ASN A 10 14.66 10.76 -8.52
CA ASN A 10 15.62 10.62 -7.42
C ASN A 10 16.04 9.15 -7.17
N GLY A 11 15.68 8.22 -8.07
CA GLY A 11 15.97 6.79 -7.95
C GLY A 11 15.09 6.04 -6.95
N LYS A 12 14.04 6.67 -6.42
CA LYS A 12 13.05 6.01 -5.53
C LYS A 12 11.85 5.49 -6.33
N THR A 13 11.11 4.55 -5.75
CA THR A 13 9.86 4.04 -6.32
C THR A 13 8.68 4.50 -5.48
N ILE A 14 7.69 5.14 -6.11
CA ILE A 14 6.37 5.36 -5.52
C ILE A 14 5.61 4.04 -5.57
N VAL A 15 4.98 3.67 -4.46
CA VAL A 15 4.08 2.53 -4.40
C VAL A 15 2.68 3.03 -4.08
N THR A 16 1.72 2.79 -4.98
CA THR A 16 0.31 3.13 -4.74
C THR A 16 -0.48 1.87 -4.46
N LEU A 17 -1.12 1.79 -3.29
CA LEU A 17 -2.04 0.71 -2.93
C LEU A 17 -3.47 1.22 -3.00
N ARG A 18 -4.28 0.68 -3.92
CA ARG A 18 -5.70 0.98 -4.01
C ARG A 18 -6.53 -0.28 -3.77
N GLN A 19 -7.28 -0.28 -2.67
CA GLN A 19 -8.32 -1.26 -2.42
C GLN A 19 -9.62 -0.80 -3.11
N MET A 20 -10.10 -1.59 -4.06
CA MET A 20 -11.38 -1.36 -4.72
C MET A 20 -12.46 -2.07 -3.91
N HIS A 21 -13.35 -1.31 -3.28
CA HIS A 21 -14.51 -1.88 -2.59
C HIS A 21 -15.75 -1.81 -3.48
N SER A 22 -16.50 -2.92 -3.53
CA SER A 22 -17.68 -3.12 -4.37
C SER A 22 -18.85 -2.20 -4.02
N THR A 23 -18.93 -1.71 -2.78
CA THR A 23 -20.00 -0.81 -2.34
C THR A 23 -19.43 0.49 -1.77
N LYS A 24 -20.22 1.58 -1.89
CA LYS A 24 -19.87 2.89 -1.33
C LYS A 24 -19.69 2.82 0.19
N ALA A 25 -20.60 2.15 0.89
CA ALA A 25 -20.54 1.97 2.35
C ALA A 25 -19.21 1.36 2.81
N ARG A 26 -18.69 0.36 2.09
CA ARG A 26 -17.41 -0.28 2.44
C ARG A 26 -16.19 0.57 2.07
N ARG A 27 -16.29 1.47 1.08
CA ARG A 27 -15.26 2.48 0.81
C ARG A 27 -15.19 3.49 1.95
N ASP A 28 -16.33 4.02 2.37
CA ASP A 28 -16.41 5.07 3.38
C ASP A 28 -15.92 4.57 4.76
N GLU A 29 -16.19 3.30 5.08
CA GLU A 29 -15.69 2.64 6.30
C GLU A 29 -14.18 2.37 6.26
N ALA A 30 -13.64 1.94 5.11
CA ALA A 30 -12.21 1.64 4.96
C ALA A 30 -11.33 2.91 4.85
N ILE A 31 -11.88 4.03 4.36
CA ILE A 31 -11.22 5.34 4.38
C ILE A 31 -11.03 5.85 5.83
N GLY A 32 -11.83 5.34 6.78
CA GLY A 32 -11.71 5.63 8.20
C GLY A 32 -10.49 4.99 8.85
N SER A 33 -9.37 5.72 8.86
CA SER A 33 -8.19 5.62 9.75
C SER A 33 -7.33 4.35 9.72
N ALA A 34 -7.86 3.14 9.49
CA ALA A 34 -7.08 1.92 9.64
C ALA A 34 -6.38 1.43 8.35
N ALA A 35 -6.95 1.69 7.17
CA ALA A 35 -6.42 1.14 5.91
C ALA A 35 -5.03 1.70 5.54
N VAL A 36 -4.76 2.96 5.86
CA VAL A 36 -3.46 3.61 5.61
C VAL A 36 -2.38 3.02 6.52
N GLU A 37 -2.68 2.84 7.80
CA GLU A 37 -1.76 2.29 8.79
C GLU A 37 -1.44 0.82 8.52
N TYR A 38 -2.45 0.00 8.17
CA TYR A 38 -2.24 -1.38 7.73
C TYR A 38 -1.42 -1.46 6.42
N GLY A 39 -1.64 -0.53 5.48
CA GLY A 39 -0.85 -0.45 4.26
C GLY A 39 0.63 -0.18 4.53
N ALA A 40 0.92 0.80 5.41
CA ALA A 40 2.28 1.13 5.83
C ALA A 40 2.95 -0.03 6.58
N GLN A 41 2.25 -0.68 7.51
CA GLN A 41 2.76 -1.85 8.23
C GLN A 41 3.07 -3.01 7.27
N THR A 42 2.20 -3.27 6.30
CA THR A 42 2.41 -4.32 5.29
C THR A 42 3.66 -4.04 4.46
N LEU A 43 3.85 -2.79 4.03
CA LEU A 43 5.03 -2.39 3.26
C LEU A 43 6.33 -2.51 4.08
N ALA A 44 6.29 -2.16 5.37
CA ALA A 44 7.42 -2.34 6.28
C ALA A 44 7.78 -3.82 6.49
N ASN A 45 6.78 -4.69 6.61
CA ASN A 45 6.99 -6.15 6.70
C ASN A 45 7.60 -6.69 5.41
N PHE A 46 7.12 -6.23 4.26
CA PHE A 46 7.63 -6.60 2.95
C PHE A 46 9.10 -6.18 2.79
N ALA A 47 9.45 -4.95 3.17
CA ALA A 47 10.84 -4.47 3.13
C ALA A 47 11.77 -5.36 3.97
N ARG A 48 11.38 -5.68 5.22
CA ARG A 48 12.15 -6.60 6.09
C ARG A 48 12.30 -7.99 5.47
N HIS A 49 11.24 -8.49 4.85
CA HIS A 49 11.23 -9.81 4.24
C HIS A 49 12.17 -9.91 3.03
N VAL A 50 12.16 -8.91 2.16
CA VAL A 50 13.06 -8.84 1.00
C VAL A 50 14.51 -8.70 1.47
N GLN A 51 14.77 -7.85 2.47
CA GLN A 51 16.11 -7.66 3.01
C GLN A 51 16.70 -8.92 3.67
N ALA A 52 15.85 -9.76 4.29
CA ALA A 52 16.28 -11.02 4.88
C ALA A 52 16.56 -12.14 3.85
N ARG A 53 16.23 -11.93 2.58
CA ARG A 53 16.34 -12.94 1.50
C ARG A 53 17.22 -12.49 0.33
N GLY A 54 17.75 -11.27 0.39
CA GLY A 54 18.70 -10.70 -0.57
C GLY A 54 20.14 -10.92 -0.15
#